data_AF-A0A699IJK5-F1
#
_entry.id   AF-A0A699IJK5-F1
#
_cell.length_a   1.000
_cell.length_b   1.000
_cell.length_c   1.000
_cell.angle_alpha   90.00
_cell.angle_beta   90.00
_cell.angle_gamma   90.00
#
_symmetry.space_group_name_H-M   'P 1'
#
loop_
_entity.id
_entity.type
_entity.pdbx_description
1 polymer ?
#
loop_
_entity_poly.entity_id
_entity_poly.type
_entity_poly.pdbx_seq_one_letter_code
_entity_poly.pdbx_strand_id
1 'polypeptide(L)'
;MMNTASTSNPSFIEDVGEAYPYPSHVSAPSFVTVKLSGKNKYNLWETQMLCLLKSHQMYGFIGGQLPSPAGNGKGKLGDMEAWIISDSLVKGWILASLSEEAARKAVNHLTHMQKKTDFTAKDLWDELQRSYGPSVQQAA
;
A
#
# COMPACT_ATOMS: atom_id res chain seq x y z
N MET A 1 10.99 -1.91 63.25
CA MET A 1 11.74 -1.85 61.97
C MET A 1 10.93 -2.63 60.94
N MET A 2 11.02 -2.23 59.67
CA MET A 2 9.95 -2.34 58.68
C MET A 2 9.64 -3.77 58.19
N ASN A 3 8.35 -4.06 58.03
CA ASN A 3 7.84 -5.08 57.12
C ASN A 3 7.44 -4.36 55.81
N THR A 4 8.01 -4.75 54.69
CA THR A 4 7.48 -4.41 53.36
C THR A 4 7.51 -5.65 52.49
N ALA A 5 6.34 -6.24 52.30
CA ALA A 5 6.11 -7.27 51.29
C ALA A 5 6.23 -6.63 49.91
N SER A 6 7.17 -7.11 49.10
CA SER A 6 7.27 -6.76 47.68
C SER A 6 6.09 -7.35 46.93
N THR A 7 5.13 -6.51 46.55
CA THR A 7 4.11 -6.85 45.56
C THR A 7 4.72 -6.70 44.17
N SER A 8 5.22 -7.80 43.62
CA SER A 8 5.56 -7.90 42.20
C SER A 8 4.26 -7.82 41.38
N ASN A 9 3.99 -6.67 40.78
CA ASN A 9 2.95 -6.56 39.77
C ASN A 9 3.44 -7.28 38.49
N PRO A 10 2.72 -8.29 38.00
CA PRO A 10 3.01 -8.86 36.69
C PRO A 10 2.64 -7.85 35.60
N SER A 11 3.54 -7.77 34.63
CA SER A 11 3.50 -6.94 33.42
C SER A 11 2.14 -6.87 32.75
N PHE A 12 1.59 -5.67 32.62
CA PHE A 12 0.67 -5.34 31.53
C PHE A 12 1.46 -4.53 30.51
N ILE A 13 2.28 -5.22 29.73
CA ILE A 13 2.67 -4.71 28.43
C ILE A 13 1.41 -4.91 27.59
N GLU A 14 0.64 -3.85 27.37
CA GLU A 14 -0.25 -3.86 26.21
C GLU A 14 0.65 -4.05 25.01
N ASP A 15 0.60 -5.25 24.43
CA ASP A 15 0.95 -5.44 23.02
C ASP A 15 -0.07 -4.61 22.24
N VAL A 16 0.18 -3.29 22.18
CA VAL A 16 -0.39 -2.43 21.17
C VAL A 16 0.27 -2.92 19.90
N GLY A 17 -0.25 -4.01 19.34
CA GLY A 17 0.15 -4.47 18.03
C GLY A 17 0.04 -3.27 17.12
N GLU A 18 1.19 -2.72 16.70
CA GLU A 18 1.21 -1.66 15.71
C GLU A 18 0.38 -2.17 14.54
N ALA A 19 -0.74 -1.49 14.27
CA ALA A 19 -1.67 -1.93 13.23
C ALA A 19 -0.98 -2.08 11.86
N TYR A 20 0.21 -1.49 11.70
CA TYR A 20 1.10 -1.65 10.56
C TYR A 20 2.58 -1.57 11.00
N PRO A 21 3.33 -2.69 11.04
CA PRO A 21 4.78 -2.61 11.14
C PRO A 21 5.31 -2.04 9.81
N TYR A 22 5.75 -0.78 9.76
CA TYR A 22 6.29 -0.21 8.53
C TYR A 22 7.62 -0.89 8.18
N PRO A 23 7.73 -1.56 7.03
CA PRO A 23 9.00 -2.14 6.61
C PRO A 23 9.88 -1.03 6.02
N SER A 24 10.42 -0.16 6.90
CA SER A 24 11.24 0.99 6.50
C SER A 24 12.53 0.61 5.76
N HIS A 25 12.93 -0.66 5.83
CA HIS A 25 14.14 -1.20 5.21
C HIS A 25 13.90 -1.77 3.80
N VAL A 26 12.66 -1.77 3.31
CA VAL A 26 12.29 -2.52 2.08
C VAL A 26 12.18 -1.60 0.88
N SER A 27 12.91 -1.97 -0.17
CA SER A 27 12.94 -1.28 -1.45
C SER A 27 12.21 -2.12 -2.51
N ALA A 28 11.22 -1.54 -3.20
CA ALA A 28 10.52 -2.21 -4.30
C ALA A 28 11.44 -2.81 -5.39
N PRO A 29 12.56 -2.15 -5.78
CA PRO A 29 13.58 -2.73 -6.66
C PRO A 29 14.09 -4.13 -6.26
N SER A 30 14.04 -4.50 -4.98
CA SER A 30 14.48 -5.83 -4.52
C SER A 30 13.50 -6.96 -4.88
N PHE A 31 12.24 -6.63 -5.19
CA PHE A 31 11.18 -7.61 -5.47
C PHE A 31 10.60 -7.47 -6.88
N VAL A 32 10.58 -6.26 -7.42
CA VAL A 32 10.00 -5.95 -8.73
C VAL A 32 11.13 -5.60 -9.69
N THR A 33 11.62 -6.61 -10.40
CA THR A 33 12.75 -6.48 -11.33
C THR A 33 12.34 -5.91 -12.68
N VAL A 34 11.05 -5.98 -13.02
CA VAL A 34 10.53 -5.48 -14.28
C VAL A 34 9.91 -4.10 -14.09
N LYS A 35 10.38 -3.12 -14.85
CA LYS A 35 9.68 -1.83 -14.97
C LYS A 35 8.46 -1.96 -15.87
N LEU A 36 7.27 -1.62 -15.36
CA LEU A 36 6.06 -1.56 -16.16
C LEU A 36 6.19 -0.44 -17.21
N SER A 37 6.22 -0.83 -18.48
CA SER A 37 6.37 0.10 -19.60
C SER A 37 5.36 -0.15 -20.73
N GLY A 38 4.45 -1.12 -20.57
CA GLY A 38 3.53 -1.56 -21.62
C GLY A 38 2.76 -2.82 -21.25
N LYS A 39 1.69 -3.13 -22.00
CA LYS A 39 0.77 -4.26 -21.76
C LYS A 39 1.48 -5.62 -21.71
N ASN A 40 2.48 -5.82 -22.58
CA ASN A 40 3.24 -7.07 -22.66
C ASN A 40 4.06 -7.39 -21.38
N LYS A 41 4.30 -6.40 -20.51
CA LYS A 41 5.00 -6.59 -19.23
C LYS A 41 4.05 -6.65 -18.03
N TYR A 42 2.77 -6.37 -18.23
CA TYR A 42 1.82 -6.17 -17.14
C TYR A 42 1.69 -7.41 -16.25
N ASN A 43 1.41 -8.58 -16.81
CA ASN A 43 1.18 -9.80 -16.02
C ASN A 43 2.38 -10.16 -15.13
N LEU A 44 3.61 -10.00 -15.65
CA LEU A 44 4.83 -10.28 -14.89
C LEU A 44 5.06 -9.23 -13.80
N TRP A 45 4.92 -7.95 -14.14
CA TRP A 45 5.01 -6.85 -13.18
C TRP A 45 3.96 -6.98 -12.07
N GLU A 46 2.71 -7.27 -12.42
CA GLU A 46 1.59 -7.46 -11.51
C GLU A 46 1.89 -8.60 -10.54
N THR A 47 2.34 -9.75 -11.06
CA THR A 47 2.72 -10.91 -10.23
C THR A 47 3.81 -10.54 -9.23
N GLN A 48 4.87 -9.85 -9.66
CA GLN A 48 5.96 -9.42 -8.77
C GLN A 48 5.48 -8.42 -7.71
N MET A 49 4.65 -7.45 -8.09
CA MET A 49 4.10 -6.47 -7.15
C MET A 49 3.18 -7.14 -6.13
N LEU A 50 2.33 -8.07 -6.56
CA LEU A 50 1.48 -8.85 -5.65
C LEU A 50 2.30 -9.68 -4.67
N CYS A 51 3.42 -10.27 -5.09
CA CYS A 51 4.34 -10.97 -4.19
C CYS A 51 4.92 -10.04 -3.11
N LEU A 52 5.41 -8.85 -3.49
CA LEU A 52 5.89 -7.83 -2.56
C LEU A 52 4.81 -7.42 -1.55
N LEU A 53 3.61 -7.10 -2.03
CA LEU A 53 2.53 -6.61 -1.16
C LEU A 53 2.03 -7.70 -0.21
N LYS A 54 1.91 -8.94 -0.67
CA LYS A 54 1.47 -10.07 0.16
C LYS A 54 2.51 -10.44 1.21
N SER A 55 3.81 -10.43 0.87
CA SER A 55 4.86 -10.78 1.82
C SER A 55 4.96 -9.79 2.98
N HIS A 56 4.37 -8.58 2.85
CA HIS A 56 4.36 -7.54 3.88
C HIS A 56 2.95 -7.20 4.38
N GLN A 57 1.96 -8.04 4.07
CA GLN A 57 0.56 -7.84 4.47
C GLN A 57 -0.06 -6.51 4.00
N MET A 58 0.50 -5.88 2.96
CA MET A 58 0.05 -4.58 2.42
C MET A 58 -0.91 -4.73 1.23
N TYR A 59 -1.27 -5.96 0.85
CA TYR A 59 -2.21 -6.23 -0.25
C TYR A 59 -3.57 -5.54 -0.06
N GLY A 60 -4.01 -5.35 1.19
CA GLY A 60 -5.28 -4.69 1.52
C GLY A 60 -5.41 -3.24 1.02
N PHE A 61 -4.28 -2.55 0.79
CA PHE A 61 -4.26 -1.17 0.29
C PHE A 61 -4.67 -1.06 -1.18
N ILE A 62 -4.36 -2.08 -2.01
CA ILE A 62 -4.76 -2.08 -3.43
C ILE A 62 -6.11 -2.76 -3.66
N GLY A 63 -6.44 -3.77 -2.83
CA GLY A 63 -7.71 -4.48 -2.93
C GLY A 63 -8.90 -3.75 -2.28
N GLY A 64 -8.65 -2.64 -1.59
CA GLY A 64 -9.70 -1.82 -0.95
C GLY A 64 -10.27 -2.43 0.34
N GLN A 65 -9.67 -3.52 0.85
CA GLN A 65 -10.04 -4.11 2.14
C GLN A 65 -9.61 -3.23 3.33
N LEU A 66 -8.66 -2.31 3.11
CA LEU A 66 -8.20 -1.33 4.09
C LEU A 66 -8.64 0.09 3.65
N PRO A 67 -9.92 0.46 3.80
CA PRO A 67 -10.39 1.79 3.45
C PRO A 67 -9.77 2.85 4.36
N SER A 68 -9.62 4.07 3.83
CA SER A 68 -9.07 5.20 4.60
C SER A 68 -9.87 5.43 5.89
N PRO A 69 -9.20 5.54 7.06
CA PRO A 69 -9.84 5.85 8.35
C PRO A 69 -10.55 7.20 8.43
N ALA A 70 -10.37 8.08 7.42
CA ALA A 70 -11.04 9.38 7.35
C ALA A 70 -12.56 9.25 7.11
N GLY A 71 -13.03 8.16 6.48
CA GLY A 71 -14.42 8.02 6.06
C GLY A 71 -15.40 7.58 7.15
N ASN A 72 -14.91 7.06 8.27
CA ASN A 72 -15.71 6.36 9.29
C ASN A 72 -15.70 7.03 10.67
N GLY A 73 -14.99 8.16 10.86
CA GLY A 73 -15.07 9.01 12.07
C GLY A 73 -14.70 8.32 13.38
N LYS A 74 -14.11 7.12 13.32
CA LYS A 74 -13.87 6.21 14.46
C LYS A 74 -12.41 5.77 14.58
N GLY A 75 -11.53 6.18 13.67
CA GLY A 75 -10.10 5.86 13.76
C GLY A 75 -9.44 6.73 14.84
N LYS A 76 -8.60 6.12 15.69
CA LYS A 76 -7.72 6.91 16.55
C LYS A 76 -6.75 7.69 15.64
N LEU A 77 -6.29 8.86 16.07
CA LEU A 77 -5.37 9.69 15.27
C LEU A 77 -4.13 8.90 14.80
N GLY A 78 -3.59 8.03 15.67
CA GLY A 78 -2.47 7.14 15.32
C GLY A 78 -2.79 6.12 14.23
N ASP A 79 -4.02 5.58 14.19
CA ASP A 79 -4.43 4.63 13.15
C ASP A 79 -4.54 5.31 11.78
N MET A 80 -4.95 6.59 11.77
CA MET A 80 -5.04 7.40 10.55
C MET A 80 -3.66 7.74 10.00
N GLU A 81 -2.76 8.24 10.85
CA GLU A 81 -1.37 8.50 10.46
C GLU A 81 -0.71 7.22 9.95
N ALA A 82 -0.97 6.10 10.62
CA ALA A 82 -0.41 4.83 10.23
C ALA A 82 -0.87 4.36 8.85
N TRP A 83 -2.17 4.46 8.60
CA TRP A 83 -2.72 4.15 7.30
C TRP A 83 -2.13 5.06 6.20
N ILE A 84 -1.97 6.36 6.47
CA ILE A 84 -1.39 7.32 5.49
C ILE A 84 0.06 6.95 5.15
N ILE A 85 0.86 6.61 6.16
CA ILE A 85 2.26 6.20 5.96
C ILE A 85 2.30 4.92 5.11
N SER A 86 1.47 3.92 5.43
CA SER A 86 1.41 2.66 4.69
C SER A 86 0.91 2.83 3.26
N ASP A 87 -0.15 3.60 3.03
CA ASP A 87 -0.66 3.92 1.68
C ASP A 87 0.41 4.63 0.84
N SER A 88 1.11 5.59 1.46
CA SER A 88 2.22 6.32 0.82
C SER A 88 3.38 5.42 0.45
N LEU A 89 3.72 4.45 1.31
CA LEU A 89 4.76 3.47 1.02
C LEU A 89 4.39 2.57 -0.17
N VAL A 90 3.17 2.05 -0.20
CA VAL A 90 2.68 1.24 -1.33
C VAL A 90 2.66 2.04 -2.63
N LYS A 91 2.20 3.31 -2.59
CA LYS A 91 2.30 4.23 -3.73
C LYS A 91 3.73 4.38 -4.21
N GLY A 92 4.67 4.60 -3.29
CA GLY A 92 6.10 4.72 -3.58
C GLY A 92 6.65 3.48 -4.28
N TRP A 93 6.32 2.28 -3.79
CA TRP A 93 6.72 1.02 -4.42
C TRP A 93 6.15 0.85 -5.82
N ILE A 94 4.86 1.13 -6.00
CA ILE A 94 4.21 1.08 -7.31
C ILE A 94 4.92 2.04 -8.26
N LEU A 95 5.05 3.32 -7.92
CA LEU A 95 5.69 4.33 -8.78
C LEU A 95 7.14 3.99 -9.12
N ALA A 96 7.93 3.51 -8.15
CA ALA A 96 9.33 3.13 -8.36
C ALA A 96 9.48 1.94 -9.34
N SER A 97 8.46 1.10 -9.44
CA SER A 97 8.42 -0.05 -10.34
C SER A 97 7.92 0.28 -11.75
N LEU A 98 7.60 1.54 -12.05
CA LEU A 98 7.16 1.97 -13.38
C LEU A 98 8.33 2.49 -14.21
N SER A 99 8.18 2.49 -15.53
CA SER A 99 8.96 3.40 -16.36
C SER A 99 8.53 4.85 -16.11
N GLU A 100 9.41 5.81 -16.38
CA GLU A 100 9.09 7.23 -16.21
C GLU A 100 7.85 7.65 -17.02
N GLU A 101 7.74 7.17 -18.27
CA GLU A 101 6.58 7.43 -19.11
C GLU A 101 5.29 6.85 -18.53
N ALA A 102 5.34 5.62 -18.00
CA ALA A 102 4.17 4.99 -17.39
C ALA A 102 3.74 5.72 -16.11
N ALA A 103 4.69 6.13 -15.27
CA ALA A 103 4.43 6.92 -14.06
C ALA A 103 3.81 8.27 -14.41
N ARG A 104 4.39 9.01 -15.36
CA ARG A 104 3.87 10.31 -15.80
C ARG A 104 2.45 10.19 -16.35
N LYS A 105 2.16 9.19 -17.18
CA LYS A 105 0.79 8.95 -17.69
C LYS A 105 -0.21 8.68 -16.57
N ALA A 106 0.12 7.77 -15.64
CA ALA A 106 -0.79 7.40 -14.56
C ALA A 106 -1.07 8.59 -13.63
N VAL A 107 -0.03 9.29 -13.19
CA VAL A 107 -0.16 10.48 -12.33
C VAL A 107 -0.97 11.56 -13.02
N ASN A 108 -0.64 11.89 -14.28
CA ASN A 108 -1.36 12.94 -15.01
C ASN A 108 -2.85 12.61 -15.18
N HIS A 109 -3.21 11.35 -15.40
CA HIS A 109 -4.61 10.94 -15.46
C HIS A 109 -5.30 11.19 -14.11
N LEU A 110 -4.74 10.67 -13.03
CA LEU A 110 -5.33 10.76 -11.70
C LEU A 110 -5.49 12.21 -11.24
N THR A 111 -4.48 13.06 -11.47
CA THR A 111 -4.49 14.44 -11.02
C THR A 111 -5.34 15.36 -11.89
N HIS A 112 -5.20 15.30 -13.22
CA HIS A 112 -5.84 16.26 -14.11
C HIS A 112 -7.20 15.78 -14.62
N MET A 113 -7.31 14.50 -15.01
CA MET A 113 -8.54 14.00 -15.62
C MET A 113 -9.55 13.56 -14.57
N GLN A 114 -9.10 12.92 -13.49
CA GLN A 114 -9.99 12.51 -12.39
C GLN A 114 -10.14 13.58 -11.30
N LYS A 115 -9.40 14.71 -11.40
CA LYS A 115 -9.41 15.81 -10.43
C LYS A 115 -9.12 15.36 -8.99
N LYS A 116 -8.31 14.30 -8.81
CA LYS A 116 -7.87 13.83 -7.50
C LYS A 116 -6.57 14.53 -7.11
N THR A 117 -6.64 15.45 -6.17
CA THR A 117 -5.43 16.12 -5.61
C THR A 117 -4.63 15.18 -4.72
N ASP A 118 -5.30 14.22 -4.10
CA ASP A 118 -4.70 13.14 -3.33
C ASP A 118 -5.37 11.83 -3.79
N PHE A 119 -4.55 10.89 -4.25
CA PHE A 119 -4.98 9.58 -4.72
C PHE A 119 -4.27 8.50 -3.90
N THR A 120 -4.97 7.39 -3.71
CA THR A 120 -4.52 6.25 -2.91
C THR A 120 -3.68 5.28 -3.74
N ALA A 121 -3.01 4.34 -3.07
CA ALA A 121 -2.38 3.20 -3.73
C ALA A 121 -3.37 2.41 -4.60
N LYS A 122 -4.62 2.30 -4.13
CA LYS A 122 -5.71 1.69 -4.88
C LYS A 122 -6.02 2.43 -6.17
N ASP A 123 -6.17 3.75 -6.11
CA ASP A 123 -6.46 4.55 -7.31
C ASP A 123 -5.36 4.38 -8.38
N LEU A 124 -4.10 4.37 -7.93
CA LEU A 124 -2.96 4.13 -8.81
C LEU A 124 -2.97 2.71 -9.38
N TRP A 125 -3.25 1.70 -8.56
CA TRP A 125 -3.36 0.31 -9.00
C TRP A 125 -4.44 0.13 -10.05
N ASP A 126 -5.65 0.62 -9.78
CA ASP A 126 -6.81 0.52 -10.67
C ASP A 126 -6.54 1.22 -12.01
N GLU A 127 -5.86 2.37 -12.00
CA GLU A 127 -5.46 3.09 -13.21
C GLU A 127 -4.46 2.31 -14.07
N LEU A 128 -3.49 1.65 -13.44
CA LEU A 128 -2.52 0.81 -14.15
C LEU A 128 -3.17 -0.44 -14.71
N GLN A 129 -4.06 -1.08 -13.94
CA GLN A 129 -4.85 -2.23 -14.41
C GLN A 129 -5.73 -1.85 -15.60
N ARG A 130 -6.41 -0.69 -15.55
CA ARG A 130 -7.22 -0.16 -16.64
C ARG A 130 -6.39 0.11 -17.91
N SER A 131 -5.18 0.63 -17.75
CA SER A 131 -4.32 1.04 -18.87
C SER A 131 -3.54 -0.11 -19.50
N TYR A 132 -3.04 -1.03 -18.67
CA TYR A 132 -2.07 -2.06 -19.08
C TYR A 132 -2.58 -3.50 -18.90
N GLY A 133 -3.67 -3.70 -18.15
CA GLY A 133 -4.24 -5.01 -17.89
C GLY A 133 -4.78 -5.70 -19.15
N PRO A 134 -5.01 -7.02 -19.05
CA PRO A 134 -5.62 -7.77 -20.14
C PRO A 134 -6.97 -7.16 -20.50
N SER A 135 -7.13 -6.83 -21.78
CA SER A 135 -8.42 -6.45 -22.31
C SER A 135 -9.28 -7.71 -22.28
N VAL A 136 -10.35 -7.72 -21.50
CA VAL A 136 -11.34 -8.81 -21.53
C VAL A 136 -11.93 -8.81 -22.93
N GLN A 137 -11.34 -9.58 -23.84
CA GLN A 137 -12.02 -9.95 -25.07
C GLN A 137 -13.11 -10.92 -24.62
N GLN A 138 -14.34 -10.41 -24.59
CA GLN A 138 -15.52 -11.27 -24.51
C GLN A 138 -15.40 -12.28 -25.64
N ALA A 139 -15.20 -13.55 -25.28
CA ALA A 139 -15.36 -14.65 -26.21
C ALA A 139 -16.82 -14.61 -26.68
N ALA A 140 -17.00 -14.36 -27.97
CA ALA A 140 -18.28 -14.50 -28.67
C ALA A 140 -18.60 -15.99 -28.86
#